data_AF-A0A531JC28-F1
#
_entry.id   AF-A0A531JC28-F1
#
_cell.length_a   1.000
_cell.length_b   1.000
_cell.length_c   1.000
_cell.angle_alpha   90.00
_cell.angle_beta   90.00
_cell.angle_gamma   90.00
#
_symmetry.space_group_name_H-M   'P 1'
#
loop_
_entity.id
_entity.type
_entity.pdbx_description
1 polymer ?
#
loop_
_entity_poly.entity_id
_entity_poly.type
_entity_poly.pdbx_seq_one_letter_code
_entity_poly.pdbx_strand_id
1 'polypeptide(L)'
;AINHIHWATTRRRDIPSLMALACDHRIQLDDVAAKAGADPSRIHEFKVLTVKAAAKVAAGRAGYGMLLDEKYGREAMFEFARHPL
;
A
#
# COMPACT_ATOMS: atom_id res chain seq x y z
N ALA A 1 -18.17 12.03 17.96
CA ALA A 1 -19.32 12.23 17.04
C ALA A 1 -19.01 11.81 15.60
N ILE A 2 -17.97 12.35 14.94
CA ILE A 2 -17.65 12.03 13.53
C ILE A 2 -17.39 10.54 13.25
N ASN A 3 -16.62 9.84 14.10
CA ASN A 3 -16.37 8.40 13.90
C ASN A 3 -17.67 7.57 13.90
N HIS A 4 -18.62 7.91 14.78
CA HIS A 4 -19.92 7.22 14.81
C HIS A 4 -20.72 7.46 13.52
N ILE A 5 -20.77 8.71 13.03
CA ILE A 5 -21.45 9.06 11.78
C ILE A 5 -20.78 8.37 10.58
N HIS A 6 -19.44 8.37 10.51
CA HIS A 6 -18.68 7.67 9.48
C HIS A 6 -19.08 6.18 9.44
N TRP A 7 -18.92 5.47 10.57
CA TRP A 7 -19.24 4.04 10.64
C TRP A 7 -20.69 3.71 10.30
N ALA A 8 -21.64 4.54 10.73
CA ALA A 8 -23.07 4.31 10.51
C ALA A 8 -23.52 4.56 9.06
N THR A 9 -22.74 5.33 8.27
CA THR A 9 -23.16 5.76 6.92
C THR A 9 -22.28 5.23 5.78
N THR A 10 -21.02 4.83 6.04
CA THR A 10 -20.08 4.37 4.99
C THR A 10 -19.93 2.85 4.85
N ARG A 11 -20.58 2.03 5.69
CA ARG A 11 -20.50 0.55 5.68
C ARG A 11 -21.61 -0.14 4.87
N ARG A 12 -21.80 0.22 3.59
CA ARG A 12 -22.88 -0.36 2.76
C ARG A 12 -22.46 -0.77 1.35
N ARG A 13 -21.35 -1.49 1.24
CA ARG A 13 -21.01 -2.16 -0.03
C ARG A 13 -20.58 -3.58 0.26
N ASP A 14 -21.09 -4.52 -0.53
CA ASP A 14 -20.58 -5.87 -0.52
C ASP A 14 -19.12 -5.85 -0.97
N ILE A 15 -18.26 -6.48 -0.19
CA ILE A 15 -16.85 -6.71 -0.52
C ILE A 15 -16.71 -8.23 -0.65
N PRO A 16 -17.12 -8.81 -1.79
CA PRO A 16 -17.13 -10.27 -1.95
C PRO A 16 -15.72 -10.87 -1.92
N SER A 17 -14.69 -10.08 -2.22
CA SER A 17 -13.27 -10.46 -2.11
C SER A 17 -12.40 -9.22 -1.86
N LEU A 18 -11.38 -9.38 -1.01
CA LEU A 18 -10.36 -8.37 -0.72
C LEU A 18 -8.97 -8.96 -0.96
N MET A 19 -8.26 -8.43 -1.96
CA MET A 19 -6.88 -8.75 -2.27
C MET A 19 -5.99 -7.57 -1.89
N ALA A 20 -5.32 -7.65 -0.74
CA ALA A 20 -4.45 -6.57 -0.28
C ALA A 20 -2.97 -6.99 -0.30
N LEU A 21 -2.11 -6.11 -0.81
CA LEU A 21 -0.65 -6.22 -0.65
C LEU A 21 -0.18 -5.32 0.48
N ALA A 22 0.34 -5.91 1.56
CA ALA A 22 0.92 -5.17 2.67
C ALA A 22 2.41 -4.92 2.43
N CYS A 23 2.79 -3.64 2.34
CA CYS A 23 4.17 -3.19 2.20
C CYS A 23 4.44 -2.00 3.15
N ASP A 24 4.03 -2.13 4.41
CA ASP A 24 4.18 -1.15 5.49
C ASP A 24 5.35 -1.45 6.45
N HIS A 25 6.12 -2.50 6.15
CA HIS A 25 7.33 -2.87 6.89
C HIS A 25 8.32 -1.70 6.95
N ARG A 26 8.94 -1.52 8.12
CA ARG A 26 9.94 -0.47 8.38
C ARG A 26 11.29 -1.11 8.63
N ILE A 27 11.63 -1.35 9.89
CA ILE A 27 12.91 -1.96 10.30
C ILE A 27 13.20 -3.29 9.60
N GLN A 28 12.15 -4.04 9.24
CA GLN A 28 12.31 -5.30 8.51
C GLN A 28 12.88 -5.09 7.11
N LEU A 29 12.56 -3.99 6.44
CA LEU A 29 13.14 -3.65 5.13
C LEU A 29 14.55 -3.07 5.27
N ASP A 30 14.86 -2.40 6.38
CA ASP A 30 16.22 -2.00 6.73
C ASP A 30 17.11 -3.26 6.88
N ASP A 31 16.64 -4.27 7.61
CA ASP A 31 17.36 -5.54 7.80
C ASP A 31 17.55 -6.30 6.47
N VAL A 32 16.54 -6.28 5.59
CA VAL A 32 16.63 -6.89 4.25
C VAL A 32 17.63 -6.15 3.39
N ALA A 33 17.64 -4.80 3.40
CA ALA A 33 18.60 -4.00 2.67
C ALA A 33 20.03 -4.29 3.13
N ALA A 34 20.25 -4.34 4.45
CA ALA A 34 21.55 -4.68 5.02
C ALA A 34 22.02 -6.08 4.59
N LYS A 35 21.16 -7.10 4.67
CA LYS A 35 21.47 -8.48 4.22
C LYS A 35 21.77 -8.56 2.73
N ALA A 36 21.13 -7.71 1.93
CA ALA A 36 21.32 -7.64 0.49
C ALA A 36 22.51 -6.76 0.08
N GLY A 37 23.18 -6.08 1.02
CA GLY A 37 24.23 -5.09 0.71
C GLY A 37 23.71 -3.89 -0.09
N ALA A 38 22.42 -3.57 0.05
CA ALA A 38 21.78 -2.47 -0.67
C ALA A 38 21.72 -1.21 0.19
N ASP A 39 21.80 -0.04 -0.45
CA ASP A 39 21.57 1.24 0.21
C ASP A 39 20.11 1.33 0.72
N PRO A 40 19.88 1.58 2.02
CA PRO A 40 18.54 1.78 2.60
C PRO A 40 17.72 2.88 1.90
N SER A 41 18.34 3.86 1.26
CA SER A 41 17.65 4.89 0.48
C SER A 41 16.75 4.30 -0.63
N ARG A 42 17.09 3.10 -1.13
CA ARG A 42 16.33 2.38 -2.16
C ARG A 42 15.00 1.80 -1.67
N ILE A 43 14.76 1.77 -0.35
CA ILE A 43 13.50 1.26 0.21
C ILE A 43 12.31 2.11 -0.26
N HIS A 44 12.50 3.42 -0.44
CA HIS A 44 11.48 4.34 -0.97
C HIS A 44 11.04 3.91 -2.38
N GLU A 45 11.99 3.79 -3.30
CA GLU A 45 11.74 3.36 -4.69
C GLU A 45 11.17 1.94 -4.75
N PHE A 46 11.63 1.05 -3.88
CA PHE A 46 11.09 -0.30 -3.77
C PHE A 46 9.59 -0.28 -3.42
N LYS A 47 9.15 0.57 -2.48
CA LYS A 47 7.72 0.70 -2.16
C LYS A 47 6.91 1.30 -3.29
N VAL A 48 7.47 2.24 -4.05
CA VAL A 48 6.83 2.73 -5.28
C VAL A 48 6.67 1.59 -6.31
N LEU A 49 7.69 0.73 -6.43
CA LEU A 49 7.65 -0.43 -7.32
C LEU A 49 6.56 -1.44 -6.91
N THR A 50 6.35 -1.69 -5.62
CA THR A 50 5.29 -2.61 -5.17
C THR A 50 3.90 -2.07 -5.52
N VAL A 51 3.69 -0.75 -5.46
CA VAL A 51 2.43 -0.12 -5.92
C VAL A 51 2.21 -0.33 -7.41
N LYS A 52 3.23 -0.06 -8.24
CA LYS A 52 3.14 -0.28 -9.69
C LYS A 52 2.87 -1.75 -10.03
N ALA A 53 3.46 -2.68 -9.29
CA ALA A 53 3.22 -4.10 -9.46
C ALA A 53 1.79 -4.49 -9.05
N ALA A 54 1.29 -4.01 -7.92
CA ALA A 54 -0.08 -4.25 -7.47
C ALA A 54 -1.12 -3.68 -8.45
N ALA A 55 -0.89 -2.47 -8.98
CA ALA A 55 -1.70 -1.86 -10.02
C ALA A 55 -1.80 -2.74 -11.28
N LYS A 56 -0.67 -3.29 -11.73
CA LYS A 56 -0.62 -4.23 -12.86
C LYS A 56 -1.40 -5.52 -12.58
N VAL A 57 -1.29 -6.07 -11.37
CA VAL A 57 -2.00 -7.30 -10.99
C VAL A 57 -3.50 -7.05 -10.90
N ALA A 58 -3.93 -5.94 -10.31
CA ALA A 58 -5.33 -5.58 -10.22
C ALA A 58 -5.93 -5.36 -11.62
N ALA A 59 -5.19 -4.72 -12.51
CA ALA A 59 -5.62 -4.41 -13.88
C ALA A 59 -6.98 -3.69 -13.92
N GLY A 60 -7.21 -2.78 -12.97
CA GLY A 60 -8.45 -2.00 -12.82
C GLY A 60 -9.64 -2.78 -12.24
N ARG A 61 -9.45 -4.03 -11.82
CA ARG A 61 -10.50 -4.82 -11.14
C ARG A 61 -10.67 -4.34 -9.72
N ALA A 62 -11.93 -4.27 -9.28
CA ALA A 62 -12.27 -3.93 -7.89
C ALA A 62 -11.83 -5.03 -6.90
N GLY A 63 -11.72 -4.63 -5.63
CA GLY A 63 -11.38 -5.54 -4.52
C GLY A 63 -9.88 -5.60 -4.23
N TYR A 64 -9.07 -4.78 -4.89
CA TYR A 64 -7.64 -4.68 -4.61
C TYR A 64 -7.32 -3.50 -3.68
N GLY A 65 -6.26 -3.64 -2.90
CA GLY A 65 -5.83 -2.58 -1.99
C GLY A 65 -4.39 -2.77 -1.53
N MET A 66 -3.88 -1.78 -0.80
CA MET A 66 -2.53 -1.83 -0.26
C MET A 66 -2.46 -1.22 1.15
N LEU A 67 -1.54 -1.75 1.96
CA LEU A 67 -1.13 -1.14 3.22
C LEU A 67 0.29 -0.59 3.05
N LEU A 68 0.46 0.69 3.34
CA LEU A 68 1.73 1.42 3.19
C LEU A 68 2.01 2.21 4.47
N ASP A 69 3.28 2.45 4.76
CA ASP A 69 3.72 3.25 5.90
C ASP A 69 4.10 4.68 5.49
N GLU A 70 4.16 5.58 6.46
CA GLU A 70 4.53 6.97 6.20
C GLU A 70 6.06 7.19 6.08
N LYS A 71 6.89 6.41 6.79
CA LYS A 71 8.34 6.64 6.89
C LYS A 71 9.01 6.46 5.53
N TYR A 72 8.76 5.32 4.89
CA TYR A 72 9.34 4.98 3.59
C TYR A 72 8.31 5.08 2.45
N GLY A 73 7.03 4.88 2.75
CA GLY A 73 5.97 4.74 1.77
C GLY A 73 5.26 6.04 1.35
N ARG A 74 5.70 7.23 1.75
CA ARG A 74 5.03 8.49 1.37
C ARG A 74 4.90 8.67 -0.14
N GLU A 75 5.97 8.41 -0.90
CA GLU A 75 5.95 8.44 -2.36
C GLU A 75 5.07 7.34 -2.95
N ALA A 76 5.08 6.16 -2.32
CA ALA A 76 4.23 5.04 -2.71
C ALA A 76 2.74 5.37 -2.50
N MET A 77 2.36 6.12 -1.46
CA MET A 77 1.00 6.61 -1.26
C MET A 77 0.57 7.57 -2.37
N PHE A 78 1.45 8.49 -2.78
CA PHE A 78 1.18 9.37 -3.92
C PHE A 78 1.07 8.60 -5.23
N GLU A 79 1.92 7.60 -5.45
CA GLU A 79 1.82 6.73 -6.62
C GLU A 79 0.51 5.95 -6.59
N PHE A 80 0.10 5.40 -5.44
CA PHE A 80 -1.15 4.65 -5.30
C PHE A 80 -2.35 5.50 -5.70
N ALA A 81 -2.38 6.78 -5.33
CA ALA A 81 -3.46 7.70 -5.70
C ALA A 81 -3.60 7.93 -7.23
N ARG A 82 -2.59 7.54 -8.03
CA ARG A 82 -2.64 7.60 -9.51
C ARG A 82 -3.25 6.36 -10.13
N HIS A 83 -3.43 5.27 -9.37
CA HIS A 83 -3.98 4.01 -9.84
C HIS A 83 -5.37 3.80 -9.23
N PRO A 84 -6.44 3.69 -10.03
CA PRO A 84 -7.74 3.25 -9.52
C PRO A 84 -7.68 1.74 -9.24
N LEU A 85 -7.46 1.39 -7.97
CA LEU A 85 -7.50 0.02 -7.42
C LEU A 85 -8.84 -0.26 -6.72
#